data_AF-A0A972DTH5-F1
#
_entry.id   AF-A0A972DTH5-F1
#
_cell.length_a   1.000
_cell.length_b   1.000
_cell.length_c   1.000
_cell.angle_alpha   90.00
_cell.angle_beta   90.00
_cell.angle_gamma   90.00
#
_symmetry.space_group_name_H-M   'P 1'
#
loop_
_entity.id
_entity.type
_entity.pdbx_description
1 polymer ?
#
loop_
_entity_poly.entity_id
_entity_poly.type
_entity_poly.pdbx_seq_one_letter_code
_entity_poly.pdbx_strand_id
1 'polypeptide(L)'
;MTNRMRGVSGRTILTVVWIAGAIVAAMGAGCSSANAPNGYIMTAKRMIEVEGRYDDAIAFLQERSQRSPKAAPVWYWLSIAYQRKGQYEQAVSAMDRAFASDSPKMSKIWYPSAYDYRGWAHYHTGNLPAALADFNRALDIADNPFIRQEVLRGRGWVRLFSGQYPDAIADFTQTFSLIEGSNRTALLDAWLGRAWSRYMSAEYSGALADLELAWRASDTNNHADRTRILWLRSWSKYYLGDFNGAIEDANLSLALNVDGRPMGLDDPRRVLGFAHLALGHDEEARNAIEKAVAEPRGLATDRDLGLIYLVQGQREKAFSFWGGAGWLGVDIMDYKEGDVSGVRIVHVFSASPAQAAGLLRGDVVLAIDQQPTRSAAELTGAVKLRRSGETVQVDILRNAARSSHAVTVASAESHMAALPLLAPVLKVRPIPPALAGTPVQTVADAPPVPQTVSAGAVEGAVAEPSAVATPTLVINAMRVEPQPVKGGEPFNVSIDLLAEDSATLEMELELTLVCAITQDGKSLLESAPEKLTVVNGEPKTTVKKMRASRAAGDYTFQVTLTRGEQTARQSVGFRIE
;
A
#
# COMPACT_ATOMS: atom_id res chain seq x y z
N MET A 1 -6.21 71.71 -0.95
CA MET A 1 -7.43 72.53 -1.20
C MET A 1 -7.76 72.47 -2.70
N THR A 2 -9.04 72.59 -3.09
CA THR A 2 -9.58 73.25 -4.32
C THR A 2 -8.87 73.15 -5.70
N ASN A 3 -9.56 73.00 -6.85
CA ASN A 3 -10.94 72.55 -7.11
C ASN A 3 -11.17 72.16 -8.59
N ARG A 4 -12.06 71.17 -8.78
CA ARG A 4 -12.95 70.81 -9.91
C ARG A 4 -13.00 71.59 -11.27
N MET A 5 -13.13 70.76 -12.32
CA MET A 5 -14.11 70.81 -13.46
C MET A 5 -13.98 71.82 -14.63
N ARG A 6 -13.76 71.28 -15.84
CA ARG A 6 -14.61 71.29 -17.08
C ARG A 6 -13.78 70.72 -18.25
N GLY A 7 -14.30 70.29 -19.41
CA GLY A 7 -15.68 70.13 -19.92
C GLY A 7 -15.61 69.79 -21.42
N VAL A 8 -16.47 68.89 -21.94
CA VAL A 8 -16.26 68.26 -23.27
C VAL A 8 -16.81 69.05 -24.46
N SER A 9 -16.00 69.22 -25.51
CA SER A 9 -16.42 69.21 -26.93
C SER A 9 -15.18 68.95 -27.83
N GLY A 10 -15.28 68.42 -29.05
CA GLY A 10 -16.48 67.88 -29.69
C GLY A 10 -16.36 67.62 -31.21
N ARG A 11 -15.24 67.09 -31.75
CA ARG A 11 -15.13 66.84 -33.20
C ARG A 11 -14.13 65.77 -33.70
N THR A 12 -14.10 64.59 -33.06
CA THR A 12 -13.27 63.45 -33.53
C THR A 12 -14.04 62.11 -33.57
N ILE A 13 -15.37 62.17 -33.74
CA ILE A 13 -16.23 61.01 -33.96
C ILE A 13 -16.47 60.88 -35.47
N LEU A 14 -15.85 59.87 -36.12
CA LEU A 14 -16.42 59.12 -37.26
C LEU A 14 -15.50 58.01 -37.83
N THR A 15 -14.19 58.04 -37.61
CA THR A 15 -13.24 57.12 -38.30
C THR A 15 -12.87 55.83 -37.53
N VAL A 16 -13.40 55.60 -36.32
CA VAL A 16 -13.00 54.47 -35.45
C VAL A 16 -14.01 53.31 -35.45
N VAL A 17 -15.26 53.54 -35.86
CA VAL A 17 -16.36 52.57 -35.71
C VAL A 17 -16.27 51.39 -36.70
N TRP A 18 -15.62 51.57 -37.87
CA TRP A 18 -15.55 50.54 -38.91
C TRP A 18 -14.43 49.50 -38.75
N ILE A 19 -13.53 49.64 -37.79
CA ILE A 19 -12.48 48.63 -37.50
C ILE A 19 -12.92 47.67 -36.38
N ALA A 20 -13.74 48.11 -35.43
CA ALA A 20 -14.29 47.25 -34.37
C ALA A 20 -15.23 46.15 -34.91
N GLY A 21 -15.98 46.43 -35.99
CA GLY A 21 -16.89 45.45 -36.61
C GLY A 21 -16.18 44.28 -37.30
N ALA A 22 -14.97 44.49 -37.82
CA ALA A 22 -14.22 43.46 -38.55
C ALA A 22 -13.61 42.37 -37.65
N ILE A 23 -13.39 42.66 -36.36
CA ILE A 23 -12.73 41.74 -35.42
C ILE A 23 -13.74 40.75 -34.80
N VAL A 24 -15.01 41.13 -34.63
CA VAL A 24 -16.06 40.20 -34.18
C VAL A 24 -16.50 39.26 -35.31
N ALA A 25 -16.48 39.71 -36.57
CA ALA A 25 -16.77 38.88 -37.73
C ALA A 25 -15.73 37.76 -37.99
N ALA A 26 -14.55 37.82 -37.37
CA ALA A 26 -13.53 36.77 -37.45
C ALA A 26 -13.84 35.53 -36.59
N MET A 27 -14.82 35.60 -35.66
CA MET A 27 -15.22 34.47 -34.82
C MET A 27 -16.05 33.39 -35.56
N GLY A 28 -16.44 33.64 -36.82
CA GLY A 28 -17.18 32.67 -37.65
C GLY A 28 -16.31 31.64 -38.38
N ALA A 29 -14.98 31.80 -38.40
CA ALA A 29 -14.07 30.96 -39.18
C ALA A 29 -13.27 29.98 -38.31
N GLY A 30 -13.98 29.06 -37.61
CA GLY A 30 -13.40 28.00 -36.76
C GLY A 30 -12.59 26.92 -37.49
N CYS A 31 -11.96 27.24 -38.62
CA CYS A 31 -11.06 26.37 -39.36
C CYS A 31 -9.59 26.73 -39.09
N SER A 32 -8.76 25.98 -38.37
CA SER A 32 -8.93 24.81 -37.49
C SER A 32 -7.53 24.30 -37.24
N SER A 33 -6.88 24.69 -36.14
CA SER A 33 -5.58 24.10 -35.75
C SER A 33 -5.68 22.57 -35.66
N ALA A 34 -6.81 22.06 -35.16
CA ALA A 34 -7.15 20.64 -35.08
C ALA A 34 -7.25 19.89 -36.45
N ASN A 35 -7.28 20.57 -37.59
CA ASN A 35 -7.24 19.93 -38.92
C ASN A 35 -5.90 20.11 -39.65
N ALA A 36 -4.91 20.80 -39.06
CA ALA A 36 -3.54 20.70 -39.54
C ALA A 36 -3.04 19.24 -39.40
N PRO A 37 -2.16 18.72 -40.29
CA PRO A 37 -1.81 17.29 -40.31
C PRO A 37 -1.27 16.69 -39.01
N ASN A 38 -0.73 17.52 -38.10
CA ASN A 38 -0.27 17.13 -36.76
C ASN A 38 -1.05 17.85 -35.62
N GLY A 39 -2.02 18.71 -35.94
CA GLY A 39 -2.67 19.56 -34.94
C GLY A 39 -3.55 18.78 -33.95
N TYR A 40 -4.27 17.78 -34.45
CA TYR A 40 -5.05 16.86 -33.61
C TYR A 40 -4.17 16.08 -32.61
N ILE A 41 -2.90 15.82 -32.94
CA ILE A 41 -1.95 15.16 -32.02
C ILE A 41 -1.69 16.06 -30.81
N MET A 42 -1.52 17.37 -31.01
CA MET A 42 -1.34 18.30 -29.90
C MET A 42 -2.60 18.41 -29.04
N THR A 43 -3.79 18.42 -29.65
CA THR A 43 -5.07 18.42 -28.94
C THR A 43 -5.22 17.16 -28.08
N ALA A 44 -5.00 15.98 -28.67
CA ALA A 44 -5.02 14.70 -27.97
C ALA A 44 -4.00 14.64 -26.83
N LYS A 45 -2.74 14.96 -27.11
CA LYS A 45 -1.65 14.99 -26.13
C LYS A 45 -1.99 15.91 -24.96
N ARG A 46 -2.54 17.10 -25.21
CA ARG A 46 -2.94 18.04 -24.14
C ARG A 46 -4.07 17.48 -23.27
N MET A 47 -5.11 16.92 -23.88
CA MET A 47 -6.21 16.29 -23.14
C MET A 47 -5.72 15.13 -22.26
N ILE A 48 -4.77 14.33 -22.76
CA ILE A 48 -4.24 13.14 -22.07
C ILE A 48 -3.20 13.51 -20.99
N GLU A 49 -2.19 14.31 -21.31
CA GLU A 49 -1.03 14.54 -20.43
C GLU A 49 -1.16 15.77 -19.51
N VAL A 50 -2.06 16.71 -19.83
CA VAL A 50 -2.18 18.00 -19.12
C VAL A 50 -3.55 18.17 -18.48
N GLU A 51 -4.63 17.77 -19.15
CA GLU A 51 -6.01 17.98 -18.66
C GLU A 51 -6.62 16.75 -17.97
N GLY A 52 -6.04 15.55 -18.12
CA GLY A 52 -6.60 14.29 -17.59
C GLY A 52 -7.94 13.86 -18.22
N ARG A 53 -8.35 14.49 -19.33
CA ARG A 53 -9.64 14.32 -20.00
C ARG A 53 -9.63 13.14 -20.96
N TYR A 54 -9.45 11.93 -20.41
CA TYR A 54 -9.27 10.70 -21.19
C TYR A 54 -10.50 10.36 -22.04
N ASP A 55 -11.72 10.54 -21.52
CA ASP A 55 -12.95 10.28 -22.27
C ASP A 55 -13.12 11.20 -23.50
N ASP A 56 -12.89 12.51 -23.34
CA ASP A 56 -12.91 13.45 -24.45
C ASP A 56 -11.82 13.15 -25.48
N ALA A 57 -10.63 12.73 -25.02
CA ALA A 57 -9.55 12.31 -25.89
C ALA A 57 -9.90 11.03 -26.68
N ILE A 58 -10.50 10.04 -26.03
CA ILE A 58 -10.99 8.81 -26.67
C ILE A 58 -12.04 9.16 -27.73
N ALA A 59 -13.06 9.93 -27.40
CA ALA A 59 -14.13 10.31 -28.34
C ALA A 59 -13.58 11.08 -29.56
N PHE A 60 -12.73 12.08 -29.32
CA PHE A 60 -12.07 12.86 -30.38
C PHE A 60 -11.19 11.98 -31.28
N LEU A 61 -10.42 11.06 -30.71
CA LEU A 61 -9.55 10.16 -31.48
C LEU A 61 -10.31 9.04 -32.20
N GLN A 62 -11.43 8.56 -31.64
CA GLN A 62 -12.34 7.64 -32.31
C GLN A 62 -12.94 8.29 -33.57
N GLU A 63 -13.44 9.53 -33.48
CA GLU A 63 -13.95 10.29 -34.62
C GLU A 63 -12.86 10.49 -35.70
N ARG A 64 -11.63 10.83 -35.27
CA ARG A 64 -10.47 10.97 -36.17
C ARG A 64 -10.09 9.64 -36.82
N SER A 65 -10.21 8.51 -36.11
CA SER A 65 -9.86 7.19 -36.64
C SER A 65 -10.83 6.70 -37.71
N GLN A 66 -12.12 7.07 -37.61
CA GLN A 66 -13.12 6.83 -38.66
C GLN A 66 -12.80 7.65 -39.92
N ARG A 67 -12.41 8.92 -39.75
CA ARG A 67 -12.04 9.83 -40.85
C ARG A 67 -10.67 9.53 -41.47
N SER A 68 -9.79 8.81 -40.78
CA SER A 68 -8.41 8.55 -41.22
C SER A 68 -7.89 7.19 -40.72
N PRO A 69 -8.49 6.06 -41.15
CA PRO A 69 -8.24 4.74 -40.56
C PRO A 69 -6.83 4.18 -40.78
N LYS A 70 -6.04 4.75 -41.71
CA LYS A 70 -4.62 4.42 -41.93
C LYS A 70 -3.64 5.36 -41.20
N ALA A 71 -4.12 6.33 -40.43
CA ALA A 71 -3.26 7.30 -39.74
C ALA A 71 -2.74 6.71 -38.42
N ALA A 72 -1.61 5.99 -38.50
CA ALA A 72 -0.97 5.33 -37.35
C ALA A 72 -0.89 6.18 -36.05
N PRO A 73 -0.59 7.51 -36.09
CA PRO A 73 -0.57 8.33 -34.88
C PRO A 73 -1.92 8.48 -34.19
N VAL A 74 -3.06 8.40 -34.92
CA VAL A 74 -4.39 8.44 -34.31
C VAL A 74 -4.60 7.21 -33.42
N TRP A 75 -4.26 6.03 -33.94
CA TRP A 75 -4.35 4.76 -33.22
C TRP A 75 -3.38 4.71 -32.04
N TYR A 76 -2.15 5.22 -32.19
CA TYR A 76 -1.18 5.35 -31.10
C TYR A 76 -1.70 6.21 -29.94
N TRP A 77 -2.18 7.44 -30.21
CA TRP A 77 -2.70 8.29 -29.14
C TRP A 77 -4.00 7.76 -28.55
N LEU A 78 -4.81 7.03 -29.33
CA LEU A 78 -6.02 6.37 -28.83
C LEU A 78 -5.66 5.23 -27.87
N SER A 79 -4.59 4.48 -28.14
CA SER A 79 -4.05 3.49 -27.21
C SER A 79 -3.64 4.13 -25.88
N ILE A 80 -2.91 5.24 -25.91
CA ILE A 80 -2.48 5.93 -24.67
C ILE A 80 -3.69 6.47 -23.90
N ALA A 81 -4.70 7.02 -24.59
CA ALA A 81 -5.93 7.50 -23.96
C ALA A 81 -6.71 6.36 -23.27
N TYR A 82 -6.85 5.21 -23.93
CA TYR A 82 -7.43 4.00 -23.34
C TYR A 82 -6.61 3.51 -22.13
N GLN A 83 -5.28 3.42 -22.26
CA GLN A 83 -4.41 2.95 -21.20
C GLN A 83 -4.43 3.86 -19.96
N ARG A 84 -4.48 5.18 -20.14
CA ARG A 84 -4.65 6.16 -19.04
C ARG A 84 -6.02 6.07 -18.36
N LYS A 85 -7.04 5.56 -19.06
CA LYS A 85 -8.36 5.23 -18.51
C LYS A 85 -8.45 3.81 -17.92
N GLY A 86 -7.38 3.01 -17.99
CA GLY A 86 -7.38 1.61 -17.55
C GLY A 86 -8.12 0.64 -18.49
N GLN A 87 -8.35 1.03 -19.75
CA GLN A 87 -9.01 0.23 -20.79
C GLN A 87 -7.97 -0.55 -21.61
N TYR A 88 -7.32 -1.52 -20.97
CA TYR A 88 -6.07 -2.10 -21.47
C TYR A 88 -6.24 -2.97 -22.72
N GLU A 89 -7.33 -3.73 -22.85
CA GLU A 89 -7.64 -4.52 -24.05
C GLU A 89 -7.91 -3.63 -25.26
N GLN A 90 -8.60 -2.50 -25.05
CA GLN A 90 -8.81 -1.48 -26.07
C GLN A 90 -7.50 -0.78 -26.44
N ALA A 91 -6.59 -0.58 -25.49
CA ALA A 91 -5.26 -0.06 -25.74
C ALA A 91 -4.43 -1.00 -26.64
N VAL A 92 -4.34 -2.29 -26.30
CA VAL A 92 -3.69 -3.31 -27.15
C VAL A 92 -4.25 -3.27 -28.58
N SER A 93 -5.58 -3.37 -28.74
CA SER A 93 -6.21 -3.37 -30.06
C SER A 93 -6.02 -2.06 -30.83
N ALA A 94 -5.89 -0.92 -30.14
CA ALA A 94 -5.55 0.35 -30.78
C ALA A 94 -4.08 0.36 -31.24
N MET A 95 -3.14 -0.11 -30.41
CA MET A 95 -1.72 -0.14 -30.83
C MET A 95 -1.46 -1.14 -31.96
N ASP A 96 -2.17 -2.28 -31.99
CA ASP A 96 -2.11 -3.22 -33.12
C ASP A 96 -2.50 -2.56 -34.45
N ARG A 97 -3.53 -1.69 -34.43
CA ARG A 97 -3.93 -0.89 -35.60
C ARG A 97 -2.91 0.21 -35.94
N ALA A 98 -2.18 0.72 -34.96
CA ALA A 98 -1.07 1.63 -35.20
C ALA A 98 0.09 0.92 -35.92
N PHE A 99 0.45 -0.29 -35.50
CA PHE A 99 1.48 -1.11 -36.16
C PHE A 99 1.04 -1.61 -37.55
N ALA A 100 -0.24 -1.93 -37.75
CA ALA A 100 -0.80 -2.32 -39.05
C ALA A 100 -1.03 -1.13 -40.02
N SER A 101 -0.77 0.11 -39.59
CA SER A 101 -0.98 1.31 -40.41
C SER A 101 0.28 1.68 -41.21
N ASP A 102 0.14 1.69 -42.53
CA ASP A 102 1.18 2.10 -43.48
C ASP A 102 1.54 3.59 -43.34
N SER A 103 2.50 3.89 -42.45
CA SER A 103 2.92 5.25 -42.08
C SER A 103 4.45 5.32 -41.90
N PRO A 104 5.20 5.64 -42.97
CA PRO A 104 6.67 5.69 -42.93
C PRO A 104 7.25 6.62 -41.84
N LYS A 105 6.51 7.65 -41.43
CA LYS A 105 6.94 8.63 -40.41
C LYS A 105 6.85 8.12 -38.97
N MET A 106 6.11 7.04 -38.71
CA MET A 106 6.05 6.46 -37.36
C MET A 106 7.36 5.72 -37.03
N SER A 107 7.97 5.09 -38.04
CA SER A 107 9.07 4.12 -37.99
C SER A 107 10.10 4.32 -36.87
N LYS A 108 10.84 5.44 -36.83
CA LYS A 108 12.02 5.54 -35.95
C LYS A 108 11.79 6.23 -34.59
N ILE A 109 10.80 7.12 -34.48
CA ILE A 109 10.58 7.92 -33.26
C ILE A 109 9.52 7.29 -32.33
N TRP A 110 8.51 6.64 -32.90
CA TRP A 110 7.30 6.24 -32.17
C TRP A 110 7.24 4.75 -31.85
N TYR A 111 7.86 3.88 -32.66
CA TYR A 111 7.83 2.43 -32.43
C TYR A 111 8.40 1.99 -31.07
N PRO A 112 9.52 2.54 -30.55
CA PRO A 112 10.01 2.15 -29.22
C PRO A 112 8.96 2.38 -28.12
N SER A 113 8.33 3.56 -28.12
CA SER A 113 7.25 3.90 -27.18
C SER A 113 5.93 3.18 -27.48
N ALA A 114 5.66 2.81 -28.73
CA ALA A 114 4.46 2.04 -29.09
C ALA A 114 4.53 0.62 -28.52
N TYR A 115 5.70 -0.02 -28.60
CA TYR A 115 5.96 -1.30 -27.94
C TYR A 115 5.95 -1.15 -26.41
N ASP A 116 6.55 -0.09 -25.86
CA ASP A 116 6.49 0.21 -24.41
C ASP A 116 5.05 0.27 -23.88
N TYR A 117 4.20 1.10 -24.50
CA TYR A 117 2.80 1.25 -24.08
C TYR A 117 1.97 -0.02 -24.28
N ARG A 118 2.17 -0.78 -25.36
CA ARG A 118 1.50 -2.08 -25.56
C ARG A 118 2.02 -3.14 -24.58
N GLY A 119 3.31 -3.13 -24.25
CA GLY A 119 3.91 -3.99 -23.24
C GLY A 119 3.30 -3.76 -21.86
N TRP A 120 3.15 -2.49 -21.44
CA TRP A 120 2.42 -2.13 -20.23
C TRP A 120 0.93 -2.53 -20.27
N ALA A 121 0.25 -2.38 -21.41
CA ALA A 121 -1.14 -2.83 -21.54
C ALA A 121 -1.25 -4.37 -21.43
N HIS A 122 -0.34 -5.12 -22.05
CA HIS A 122 -0.24 -6.57 -21.89
C HIS A 122 0.04 -6.98 -20.44
N TYR A 123 0.93 -6.28 -19.74
CA TYR A 123 1.19 -6.48 -18.31
C TYR A 123 -0.09 -6.32 -17.48
N HIS A 124 -0.85 -5.24 -17.67
CA HIS A 124 -2.10 -5.02 -16.93
C HIS A 124 -3.22 -6.03 -17.28
N THR A 125 -3.23 -6.60 -18.48
CA THR A 125 -4.10 -7.75 -18.84
C THR A 125 -3.56 -9.12 -18.36
N GLY A 126 -2.47 -9.15 -17.60
CA GLY A 126 -1.84 -10.37 -17.07
C GLY A 126 -1.01 -11.17 -18.09
N ASN A 127 -0.88 -10.70 -19.33
CA ASN A 127 -0.12 -11.36 -20.39
C ASN A 127 1.37 -10.99 -20.32
N LEU A 128 2.03 -11.43 -19.23
CA LEU A 128 3.46 -11.20 -19.00
C LEU A 128 4.37 -11.65 -20.16
N PRO A 129 4.12 -12.78 -20.87
CA PRO A 129 4.94 -13.18 -22.01
C PRO A 129 4.86 -12.20 -23.19
N ALA A 130 3.67 -11.71 -23.55
CA ALA A 130 3.52 -10.70 -24.59
C ALA A 130 4.13 -9.34 -24.17
N ALA A 131 3.95 -8.97 -22.91
CA ALA A 131 4.57 -7.77 -22.34
C ALA A 131 6.10 -7.82 -22.46
N LEU A 132 6.73 -8.93 -22.04
CA LEU A 132 8.17 -9.12 -22.12
C LEU A 132 8.69 -9.11 -23.57
N ALA A 133 7.93 -9.69 -24.52
CA ALA A 133 8.27 -9.64 -25.94
C ALA A 133 8.25 -8.20 -26.48
N ASP A 134 7.27 -7.38 -26.10
CA ASP A 134 7.18 -5.98 -26.49
C ASP A 134 8.29 -5.12 -25.86
N PHE A 135 8.57 -5.26 -24.56
CA PHE A 135 9.67 -4.53 -23.91
C PHE A 135 11.04 -4.92 -24.51
N ASN A 136 11.26 -6.20 -24.83
CA ASN A 136 12.44 -6.61 -25.60
C ASN A 136 12.49 -5.92 -26.96
N ARG A 137 11.38 -5.95 -27.72
CA ARG A 137 11.33 -5.39 -29.06
C ARG A 137 11.53 -3.87 -29.08
N ALA A 138 11.07 -3.17 -28.04
CA ALA A 138 11.35 -1.75 -27.82
C ALA A 138 12.84 -1.49 -27.60
N LEU A 139 13.54 -2.30 -26.78
CA LEU A 139 14.98 -2.14 -26.51
C LEU A 139 15.89 -2.44 -27.69
N ASP A 140 15.46 -3.28 -28.65
CA ASP A 140 16.16 -3.52 -29.92
C ASP A 140 16.29 -2.25 -30.78
N ILE A 141 15.32 -1.32 -30.66
CA ILE A 141 15.16 -0.15 -31.53
C ILE A 141 15.24 1.19 -30.79
N ALA A 142 15.42 1.17 -29.47
CA ALA A 142 15.54 2.36 -28.63
C ALA A 142 16.96 2.95 -28.67
N ASP A 143 17.23 3.74 -29.71
CA ASP A 143 18.44 4.59 -29.84
C ASP A 143 18.51 5.69 -28.76
N ASN A 144 17.36 6.17 -28.26
CA ASN A 144 17.27 7.32 -27.35
C ASN A 144 17.40 6.88 -25.87
N PRO A 145 18.39 7.37 -25.10
CA PRO A 145 18.54 7.08 -23.68
C PRO A 145 17.28 7.33 -22.85
N PHE A 146 16.56 8.43 -23.12
CA PHE A 146 15.33 8.79 -22.41
C PHE A 146 14.20 7.78 -22.63
N ILE A 147 14.13 7.12 -23.79
CA ILE A 147 13.14 6.05 -24.00
C ILE A 147 13.68 4.73 -23.43
N ARG A 148 14.97 4.45 -23.63
CA ARG A 148 15.63 3.22 -23.19
C ARG A 148 15.50 3.00 -21.67
N GLN A 149 15.58 4.06 -20.86
CA GLN A 149 15.34 3.98 -19.41
C GLN A 149 13.90 3.59 -19.05
N GLU A 150 12.87 4.11 -19.73
CA GLU A 150 11.46 3.81 -19.41
C GLU A 150 11.19 2.33 -19.70
N VAL A 151 11.62 1.89 -20.88
CA VAL A 151 11.46 0.52 -21.36
C VAL A 151 12.23 -0.47 -20.48
N LEU A 152 13.43 -0.12 -20.00
CA LEU A 152 14.18 -0.94 -19.05
C LEU A 152 13.45 -1.07 -17.69
N ARG A 153 12.88 0.02 -17.15
CA ARG A 153 12.09 -0.07 -15.90
C ARG A 153 10.83 -0.91 -16.10
N GLY A 154 10.11 -0.73 -17.22
CA GLY A 154 8.96 -1.55 -17.57
C GLY A 154 9.29 -3.04 -17.73
N ARG A 155 10.41 -3.36 -18.41
CA ARG A 155 10.90 -4.73 -18.51
C ARG A 155 11.30 -5.31 -17.15
N GLY A 156 11.96 -4.52 -16.31
CA GLY A 156 12.32 -4.89 -14.94
C GLY A 156 11.09 -5.25 -14.10
N TRP A 157 10.02 -4.45 -14.17
CA TRP A 157 8.75 -4.75 -13.50
C TRP A 157 8.11 -6.04 -14.04
N VAL A 158 8.02 -6.23 -15.36
CA VAL A 158 7.49 -7.49 -15.93
C VAL A 158 8.32 -8.70 -15.50
N ARG A 159 9.65 -8.57 -15.46
CA ARG A 159 10.57 -9.65 -15.03
C ARG A 159 10.39 -9.99 -13.55
N LEU A 160 10.25 -8.99 -12.68
CA LEU A 160 9.90 -9.17 -11.27
C LEU A 160 8.60 -9.98 -11.11
N PHE A 161 7.51 -9.56 -11.77
CA PHE A 161 6.24 -10.30 -11.71
C PHE A 161 6.27 -11.67 -12.44
N SER A 162 7.27 -11.91 -13.28
CA SER A 162 7.53 -13.20 -13.93
C SER A 162 8.49 -14.11 -13.13
N GLY A 163 8.90 -13.72 -11.91
CA GLY A 163 9.86 -14.47 -11.09
C GLY A 163 11.32 -14.39 -11.54
N GLN A 164 11.64 -13.58 -12.56
CA GLN A 164 12.96 -13.41 -13.16
C GLN A 164 13.77 -12.34 -12.41
N TYR A 165 13.92 -12.51 -11.10
CA TYR A 165 14.46 -11.45 -10.23
C TYR A 165 15.89 -10.99 -10.58
N PRO A 166 16.88 -11.86 -10.91
CA PRO A 166 18.23 -11.41 -11.28
C PRO A 166 18.24 -10.56 -12.55
N ASP A 167 17.40 -10.92 -13.52
CA ASP A 167 17.19 -10.19 -14.77
C ASP A 167 16.51 -8.82 -14.54
N ALA A 168 15.55 -8.76 -13.60
CA ALA A 168 14.94 -7.51 -13.17
C ALA A 168 15.96 -6.60 -12.47
N ILE A 169 16.78 -7.15 -11.58
CA ILE A 169 17.88 -6.43 -10.90
C ILE A 169 18.86 -5.87 -11.94
N ALA A 170 19.19 -6.62 -12.99
CA ALA A 170 20.05 -6.16 -14.08
C ALA A 170 19.42 -4.99 -14.86
N ASP A 171 18.14 -5.09 -15.24
CA ASP A 171 17.44 -4.03 -15.98
C ASP A 171 17.35 -2.72 -15.19
N PHE A 172 16.88 -2.78 -13.94
CA PHE A 172 16.84 -1.58 -13.09
C PHE A 172 18.25 -1.02 -12.85
N THR A 173 19.27 -1.87 -12.68
CA THR A 173 20.66 -1.42 -12.55
C THR A 173 21.17 -0.68 -13.78
N GLN A 174 20.79 -1.11 -15.00
CA GLN A 174 21.18 -0.41 -16.23
C GLN A 174 20.57 1.00 -16.30
N THR A 175 19.36 1.22 -15.76
CA THR A 175 18.67 2.52 -15.86
C THR A 175 19.42 3.67 -15.17
N PHE A 176 20.14 3.42 -14.08
CA PHE A 176 20.88 4.47 -13.35
C PHE A 176 22.03 5.09 -14.17
N SER A 177 22.44 4.46 -15.27
CA SER A 177 23.40 5.03 -16.24
C SER A 177 22.75 5.92 -17.32
N LEU A 178 21.42 5.94 -17.38
CA LEU A 178 20.62 6.63 -18.40
C LEU A 178 19.73 7.74 -17.80
N ILE A 179 19.34 7.62 -16.52
CA ILE A 179 18.49 8.60 -15.83
C ILE A 179 19.29 9.85 -15.45
N GLU A 180 18.88 11.00 -15.98
CA GLU A 180 19.32 12.30 -15.49
C GLU A 180 19.02 12.44 -14.00
N GLY A 181 20.02 12.81 -13.18
CA GLY A 181 19.87 12.90 -11.71
C GLY A 181 18.82 13.91 -11.20
N SER A 182 18.31 14.76 -12.09
CA SER A 182 17.17 15.65 -11.88
C SER A 182 15.83 14.91 -11.83
N ASN A 183 15.69 13.79 -12.55
CA ASN A 183 14.45 13.03 -12.69
C ASN A 183 14.24 12.08 -11.50
N ARG A 184 13.90 12.67 -10.35
CA ARG A 184 13.63 11.94 -9.09
C ARG A 184 12.57 10.87 -9.23
N THR A 185 11.55 11.05 -10.08
CA THR A 185 10.48 10.09 -10.30
C THR A 185 10.98 8.81 -10.99
N ALA A 186 11.79 8.94 -12.06
CA ALA A 186 12.39 7.77 -12.72
C ALA A 186 13.43 7.07 -11.83
N LEU A 187 14.18 7.83 -11.03
CA LEU A 187 15.09 7.25 -10.02
C LEU A 187 14.29 6.46 -8.96
N LEU A 188 13.25 7.06 -8.38
CA LEU A 188 12.39 6.45 -7.36
C LEU A 188 11.81 5.10 -7.84
N ASP A 189 11.26 5.07 -9.06
CA ASP A 189 10.73 3.87 -9.70
C ASP A 189 11.82 2.79 -9.89
N ALA A 190 13.01 3.16 -10.36
CA ALA A 190 14.14 2.24 -10.53
C ALA A 190 14.67 1.68 -9.21
N TRP A 191 14.80 2.51 -8.17
CA TRP A 191 15.22 2.08 -6.83
C TRP A 191 14.17 1.15 -6.19
N LEU A 192 12.88 1.48 -6.31
CA LEU A 192 11.78 0.62 -5.83
C LEU A 192 11.74 -0.73 -6.55
N GLY A 193 11.76 -0.73 -7.88
CA GLY A 193 11.72 -1.96 -8.67
C GLY A 193 12.90 -2.90 -8.37
N ARG A 194 14.11 -2.33 -8.20
CA ARG A 194 15.27 -3.13 -7.79
C ARG A 194 15.19 -3.60 -6.34
N ALA A 195 14.72 -2.77 -5.42
CA ALA A 195 14.50 -3.17 -4.03
C ALA A 195 13.52 -4.34 -3.90
N TRP A 196 12.39 -4.28 -4.60
CA TRP A 196 11.43 -5.40 -4.68
C TRP A 196 12.08 -6.66 -5.28
N SER A 197 12.83 -6.53 -6.36
CA SER A 197 13.51 -7.67 -7.00
C SER A 197 14.55 -8.32 -6.08
N ARG A 198 15.30 -7.52 -5.32
CA ARG A 198 16.22 -8.00 -4.28
C ARG A 198 15.50 -8.64 -3.10
N TYR A 199 14.43 -8.02 -2.61
CA TYR A 199 13.60 -8.55 -1.53
C TYR A 199 13.02 -9.93 -1.87
N MET A 200 12.48 -10.10 -3.08
CA MET A 200 11.99 -11.38 -3.58
C MET A 200 13.10 -12.42 -3.83
N SER A 201 14.36 -11.98 -3.94
CA SER A 201 15.56 -12.82 -4.00
C SER A 201 16.21 -13.09 -2.63
N ALA A 202 15.58 -12.63 -1.53
CA ALA A 202 16.14 -12.62 -0.18
C ALA A 202 17.45 -11.80 0.01
N GLU A 203 17.78 -10.90 -0.92
CA GLU A 203 18.89 -9.94 -0.83
C GLU A 203 18.52 -8.72 0.05
N TYR A 204 18.01 -8.96 1.26
CA TYR A 204 17.37 -7.94 2.11
C TYR A 204 18.25 -6.72 2.43
N SER A 205 19.56 -6.90 2.59
CA SER A 205 20.51 -5.80 2.80
C SER A 205 20.67 -4.91 1.55
N GLY A 206 20.68 -5.50 0.36
CA GLY A 206 20.67 -4.78 -0.91
C GLY A 206 19.32 -4.14 -1.22
N ALA A 207 18.21 -4.73 -0.76
CA ALA A 207 16.89 -4.12 -0.84
C ALA A 207 16.79 -2.87 0.06
N LEU A 208 17.25 -2.98 1.32
CA LEU A 208 17.27 -1.86 2.26
C LEU A 208 18.14 -0.69 1.76
N ALA A 209 19.31 -0.98 1.18
CA ALA A 209 20.18 0.04 0.57
C ALA A 209 19.52 0.78 -0.60
N ASP A 210 18.76 0.08 -1.45
CA ASP A 210 17.98 0.70 -2.53
C ASP A 210 16.79 1.51 -1.98
N LEU A 211 16.16 1.05 -0.89
CA LEU A 211 15.03 1.73 -0.24
C LEU A 211 15.41 3.04 0.45
N GLU A 212 16.61 3.14 1.01
CA GLU A 212 17.16 4.42 1.51
C GLU A 212 17.30 5.46 0.39
N LEU A 213 17.59 5.03 -0.83
CA LEU A 213 17.73 5.88 -2.00
C LEU A 213 16.36 6.23 -2.61
N ALA A 214 15.41 5.28 -2.60
CA ALA A 214 13.99 5.55 -2.87
C ALA A 214 13.40 6.58 -1.87
N TRP A 215 13.66 6.44 -0.57
CA TRP A 215 13.20 7.37 0.47
C TRP A 215 13.67 8.81 0.21
N ARG A 216 14.95 8.97 -0.18
CA ARG A 216 15.55 10.27 -0.53
C ARG A 216 15.04 10.85 -1.86
N ALA A 217 14.58 9.99 -2.78
CA ALA A 217 13.96 10.41 -4.04
C ALA A 217 12.46 10.74 -3.89
N SER A 218 11.78 10.17 -2.89
CA SER A 218 10.35 10.38 -2.63
C SER A 218 10.00 11.84 -2.31
N ASP A 219 8.84 12.29 -2.80
CA ASP A 219 8.21 13.53 -2.35
C ASP A 219 7.74 13.35 -0.89
N THR A 220 8.00 14.34 -0.03
CA THR A 220 7.55 14.36 1.37
C THR A 220 6.03 14.30 1.50
N ASN A 221 5.32 14.83 0.52
CA ASN A 221 3.87 14.95 0.51
C ASN A 221 3.18 13.74 -0.14
N ASN A 222 3.94 12.86 -0.80
CA ASN A 222 3.42 11.63 -1.40
C ASN A 222 3.45 10.49 -0.37
N HIS A 223 2.46 10.49 0.52
CA HIS A 223 2.29 9.46 1.54
C HIS A 223 2.22 8.04 0.96
N ALA A 224 1.61 7.85 -0.21
CA ALA A 224 1.41 6.53 -0.80
C ALA A 224 2.73 5.81 -1.13
N ASP A 225 3.71 6.50 -1.71
CA ASP A 225 5.01 5.90 -1.99
C ASP A 225 5.86 5.79 -0.73
N ARG A 226 5.70 6.71 0.24
CA ARG A 226 6.40 6.65 1.53
C ARG A 226 5.96 5.46 2.39
N THR A 227 4.66 5.18 2.49
CA THR A 227 4.11 3.99 3.15
C THR A 227 4.64 2.70 2.50
N ARG A 228 4.71 2.62 1.16
CA ARG A 228 5.30 1.47 0.44
C ARG A 228 6.79 1.27 0.73
N ILE A 229 7.57 2.35 0.72
CA ILE A 229 9.01 2.32 1.03
C ILE A 229 9.21 1.79 2.45
N LEU A 230 8.51 2.37 3.43
CA LEU A 230 8.64 1.99 4.83
C LEU A 230 8.17 0.55 5.09
N TRP A 231 7.10 0.09 4.44
CA TRP A 231 6.66 -1.29 4.53
C TRP A 231 7.70 -2.30 3.99
N LEU A 232 8.33 -2.01 2.85
CA LEU A 232 9.35 -2.91 2.32
C LEU A 232 10.66 -2.83 3.13
N ARG A 233 10.97 -1.69 3.74
CA ARG A 233 12.09 -1.53 4.69
C ARG A 233 11.85 -2.33 5.96
N SER A 234 10.66 -2.26 6.55
CA SER A 234 10.35 -2.95 7.80
C SER A 234 10.40 -4.47 7.63
N TRP A 235 9.87 -5.03 6.54
CA TRP A 235 10.10 -6.44 6.22
C TRP A 235 11.58 -6.77 5.98
N SER A 236 12.32 -5.94 5.23
CA SER A 236 13.74 -6.19 4.97
C SER A 236 14.57 -6.21 6.25
N LYS A 237 14.32 -5.27 7.17
CA LYS A 237 14.90 -5.24 8.52
C LYS A 237 14.51 -6.46 9.36
N TYR A 238 13.23 -6.84 9.36
CA TYR A 238 12.73 -8.04 10.04
C TYR A 238 13.47 -9.32 9.59
N TYR A 239 13.65 -9.52 8.28
CA TYR A 239 14.39 -10.69 7.77
C TYR A 239 15.90 -10.65 8.07
N LEU A 240 16.48 -9.45 8.24
CA LEU A 240 17.85 -9.26 8.73
C LEU A 240 18.00 -9.46 10.26
N GLY A 241 16.88 -9.48 11.00
CA GLY A 241 16.87 -9.58 12.48
C GLY A 241 16.87 -8.22 13.20
N ASP A 242 16.76 -7.11 12.48
CA ASP A 242 16.56 -5.77 13.05
C ASP A 242 15.07 -5.58 13.39
N PHE A 243 14.64 -6.17 14.51
CA PHE A 243 13.23 -6.14 14.93
C PHE A 243 12.79 -4.76 15.41
N ASN A 244 13.66 -4.00 16.07
CA ASN A 244 13.35 -2.64 16.53
C ASN A 244 13.20 -1.67 15.35
N GLY A 245 14.17 -1.64 14.44
CA GLY A 245 14.08 -0.82 13.25
C GLY A 245 12.93 -1.23 12.32
N ALA A 246 12.51 -2.51 12.35
CA ALA A 246 11.31 -2.97 11.66
C ALA A 246 10.03 -2.41 12.28
N ILE A 247 9.96 -2.36 13.62
CA ILE A 247 8.84 -1.74 14.36
C ILE A 247 8.77 -0.23 14.09
N GLU A 248 9.91 0.48 14.07
CA GLU A 248 9.99 1.90 13.72
C GLU A 248 9.41 2.19 12.32
N ASP A 249 9.91 1.52 11.28
CA ASP A 249 9.45 1.74 9.90
C ASP A 249 7.97 1.30 9.73
N ALA A 250 7.53 0.24 10.42
CA ALA A 250 6.13 -0.21 10.38
C ALA A 250 5.17 0.80 11.05
N ASN A 251 5.54 1.36 12.22
CA ASN A 251 4.76 2.39 12.89
C ASN A 251 4.71 3.70 12.08
N LEU A 252 5.83 4.11 11.48
CA LEU A 252 5.86 5.28 10.60
C LEU A 252 5.02 5.05 9.33
N SER A 253 5.01 3.82 8.79
CA SER A 253 4.17 3.43 7.66
C SER A 253 2.67 3.54 7.97
N LEU A 254 2.25 3.16 9.19
CA LEU A 254 0.88 3.38 9.69
C LEU A 254 0.55 4.87 9.83
N ALA A 255 1.43 5.64 10.47
CA ALA A 255 1.21 7.07 10.75
C ALA A 255 1.03 7.90 9.46
N LEU A 256 1.67 7.51 8.35
CA LEU A 256 1.52 8.18 7.06
C LEU A 256 0.25 7.74 6.29
N ASN A 257 -0.42 6.63 6.64
CA ASN A 257 -1.66 6.18 5.98
C ASN A 257 -2.92 6.80 6.61
N VAL A 258 -2.91 8.11 6.85
CA VAL A 258 -4.03 8.86 7.46
C VAL A 258 -5.34 8.76 6.65
N ASP A 259 -5.25 8.54 5.35
CA ASP A 259 -6.37 8.30 4.44
C ASP A 259 -7.14 6.99 4.72
N GLY A 260 -6.61 6.11 5.57
CA GLY A 260 -7.18 4.78 5.82
C GLY A 260 -7.21 3.89 4.57
N ARG A 261 -6.28 4.08 3.61
CA ARG A 261 -6.24 3.27 2.38
C ARG A 261 -5.96 1.82 2.79
N PRO A 262 -6.88 0.87 2.51
CA PRO A 262 -6.76 -0.48 3.05
C PRO A 262 -5.60 -1.22 2.38
N MET A 263 -4.71 -1.82 3.19
CA MET A 263 -3.41 -2.31 2.70
C MET A 263 -3.43 -3.81 2.32
N GLY A 264 -4.13 -4.67 3.06
CA GLY A 264 -4.17 -6.12 2.77
C GLY A 264 -2.89 -6.84 3.20
N LEU A 265 -2.24 -7.61 2.31
CA LEU A 265 -0.95 -8.23 2.64
C LEU A 265 0.15 -7.18 2.91
N ASP A 266 -0.03 -5.98 2.36
CA ASP A 266 0.85 -4.82 2.54
C ASP A 266 0.61 -4.09 3.89
N ASP A 267 -0.09 -4.71 4.83
CA ASP A 267 -0.34 -4.16 6.16
C ASP A 267 0.93 -4.25 7.06
N PRO A 268 1.51 -3.13 7.51
CA PRO A 268 2.68 -3.11 8.40
C PRO A 268 2.39 -3.67 9.80
N ARG A 269 1.13 -3.79 10.25
CA ARG A 269 0.79 -4.51 11.49
C ARG A 269 1.22 -5.97 11.46
N ARG A 270 1.33 -6.57 10.26
CA ARG A 270 1.91 -7.92 10.11
C ARG A 270 3.38 -7.94 10.53
N VAL A 271 4.16 -6.92 10.16
CA VAL A 271 5.56 -6.79 10.60
C VAL A 271 5.65 -6.55 12.11
N LEU A 272 4.82 -5.65 12.65
CA LEU A 272 4.72 -5.43 14.10
C LEU A 272 4.48 -6.74 14.85
N GLY A 273 3.51 -7.55 14.38
CA GLY A 273 3.18 -8.84 14.97
C GLY A 273 4.39 -9.78 15.11
N PHE A 274 5.12 -10.00 14.01
CA PHE A 274 6.28 -10.91 14.02
C PHE A 274 7.53 -10.31 14.68
N ALA A 275 7.75 -9.00 14.58
CA ALA A 275 8.86 -8.33 15.25
C ALA A 275 8.69 -8.33 16.78
N HIS A 276 7.50 -7.99 17.28
CA HIS A 276 7.18 -8.13 18.72
C HIS A 276 7.26 -9.60 19.17
N LEU A 277 6.80 -10.57 18.36
CA LEU A 277 6.92 -12.00 18.68
C LEU A 277 8.38 -12.44 18.87
N ALA A 278 9.29 -11.94 18.03
CA ALA A 278 10.73 -12.20 18.10
C ALA A 278 11.38 -11.59 19.34
N LEU A 279 10.94 -10.40 19.76
CA LEU A 279 11.39 -9.71 20.97
C LEU A 279 10.78 -10.29 22.27
N GLY A 280 9.76 -11.15 22.17
CA GLY A 280 9.06 -11.72 23.34
C GLY A 280 7.83 -10.92 23.81
N HIS A 281 7.48 -9.86 23.09
CA HIS A 281 6.34 -8.96 23.34
C HIS A 281 5.02 -9.64 22.90
N ASP A 282 4.60 -10.65 23.66
CA ASP A 282 3.55 -11.62 23.29
C ASP A 282 2.12 -11.04 23.24
N GLU A 283 1.88 -9.90 23.87
CA GLU A 283 0.58 -9.24 23.87
C GLU A 283 0.49 -8.31 22.67
N GLU A 284 1.52 -7.48 22.44
CA GLU A 284 1.66 -6.57 21.30
C GLU A 284 1.70 -7.34 19.98
N ALA A 285 2.38 -8.51 19.95
CA ALA A 285 2.41 -9.41 18.81
C ALA A 285 1.00 -9.85 18.37
N ARG A 286 0.18 -10.31 19.32
CA ARG A 286 -1.23 -10.72 19.07
C ARG A 286 -2.08 -9.52 18.69
N ASN A 287 -2.04 -8.47 19.51
CA ASN A 287 -2.79 -7.23 19.30
C ASN A 287 -2.53 -6.60 17.92
N ALA A 288 -1.32 -6.70 17.38
CA ALA A 288 -0.98 -6.22 16.05
C ALA A 288 -1.66 -7.06 14.95
N ILE A 289 -1.53 -8.40 14.99
CA ILE A 289 -2.16 -9.27 13.99
C ILE A 289 -3.69 -9.24 14.10
N GLU A 290 -4.27 -9.23 15.31
CA GLU A 290 -5.72 -9.12 15.50
C GLU A 290 -6.28 -7.81 14.88
N LYS A 291 -5.53 -6.70 14.98
CA LYS A 291 -5.86 -5.43 14.29
C LYS A 291 -5.66 -5.48 12.77
N ALA A 292 -4.90 -6.42 12.23
CA ALA A 292 -4.78 -6.68 10.79
C ALA A 292 -5.89 -7.61 10.27
N VAL A 293 -6.31 -8.59 11.08
CA VAL A 293 -7.49 -9.46 10.83
C VAL A 293 -8.79 -8.65 10.83
N ALA A 294 -8.89 -7.62 11.66
CA ALA A 294 -10.09 -6.78 11.77
C ALA A 294 -10.41 -5.94 10.50
N GLU A 295 -9.46 -5.75 9.59
CA GLU A 295 -9.76 -5.24 8.25
C GLU A 295 -10.23 -6.38 7.33
N PRO A 296 -11.28 -6.20 6.50
CA PRO A 296 -11.97 -7.30 5.82
C PRO A 296 -11.18 -7.87 4.61
N ARG A 297 -10.02 -8.48 4.86
CA ARG A 297 -8.99 -8.80 3.85
C ARG A 297 -8.22 -10.13 4.06
N GLY A 298 -8.97 -11.22 4.15
CA GLY A 298 -8.54 -12.52 3.61
C GLY A 298 -7.78 -13.47 4.55
N LEU A 299 -7.87 -14.76 4.21
CA LEU A 299 -7.49 -15.96 4.99
C LEU A 299 -6.00 -16.08 5.42
N ALA A 300 -5.18 -15.06 5.16
CA ALA A 300 -3.75 -15.07 5.46
C ALA A 300 -3.44 -14.51 6.87
N THR A 301 -4.15 -13.48 7.32
CA THR A 301 -3.90 -12.84 8.63
C THR A 301 -4.38 -13.68 9.79
N ASP A 302 -5.50 -14.43 9.64
CA ASP A 302 -5.94 -15.44 10.62
C ASP A 302 -4.83 -16.48 10.90
N ARG A 303 -4.06 -16.81 9.86
CA ARG A 303 -2.98 -17.81 9.94
C ARG A 303 -1.75 -17.29 10.65
N ASP A 304 -1.47 -15.99 10.58
CA ASP A 304 -0.39 -15.35 11.32
C ASP A 304 -0.60 -15.48 12.85
N LEU A 305 -1.86 -15.46 13.34
CA LEU A 305 -2.18 -15.79 14.74
C LEU A 305 -1.80 -17.23 15.09
N GLY A 306 -2.05 -18.18 14.18
CA GLY A 306 -1.63 -19.56 14.34
C GLY A 306 -0.11 -19.71 14.47
N LEU A 307 0.67 -18.89 13.75
CA LEU A 307 2.14 -18.84 13.83
C LEU A 307 2.62 -18.24 15.16
N ILE A 308 1.96 -17.20 15.66
CA ILE A 308 2.21 -16.65 17.01
C ILE A 308 1.96 -17.72 18.08
N TYR A 309 0.79 -18.37 18.06
CA TYR A 309 0.46 -19.39 19.05
C TYR A 309 1.41 -20.60 19.00
N LEU A 310 1.96 -20.94 17.83
CA LEU A 310 2.97 -22.00 17.71
C LEU A 310 4.27 -21.63 18.43
N VAL A 311 4.79 -20.42 18.23
CA VAL A 311 6.00 -19.92 18.91
C VAL A 311 5.78 -19.77 20.42
N GLN A 312 4.56 -19.42 20.83
CA GLN A 312 4.14 -19.42 22.24
C GLN A 312 3.91 -20.84 22.83
N GLY A 313 4.15 -21.91 22.06
CA GLY A 313 3.95 -23.30 22.48
C GLY A 313 2.49 -23.75 22.59
N GLN A 314 1.52 -22.87 22.31
CA GLN A 314 0.07 -23.09 22.38
C GLN A 314 -0.44 -23.86 21.15
N ARG A 315 0.11 -25.06 20.92
CA ARG A 315 -0.12 -25.91 19.74
C ARG A 315 -1.58 -26.10 19.38
N GLU A 316 -2.45 -26.35 20.36
CA GLU A 316 -3.88 -26.57 20.10
C GLU A 316 -4.59 -25.34 19.52
N LYS A 317 -4.16 -24.12 19.91
CA LYS A 317 -4.63 -22.87 19.30
C LYS A 317 -3.99 -22.64 17.93
N ALA A 318 -2.69 -22.92 17.76
CA ALA A 318 -2.07 -22.88 16.43
C ALA A 318 -2.82 -23.80 15.43
N PHE A 319 -3.23 -24.97 15.90
CA PHE A 319 -3.96 -25.98 15.16
C PHE A 319 -5.41 -25.61 14.82
N SER A 320 -6.06 -24.66 15.50
CA SER A 320 -7.38 -24.17 15.06
C SER A 320 -7.32 -23.28 13.80
N PHE A 321 -6.17 -22.65 13.52
CA PHE A 321 -5.98 -21.83 12.30
C PHE A 321 -5.40 -22.61 11.11
N TRP A 322 -4.74 -23.74 11.38
CA TRP A 322 -4.00 -24.52 10.38
C TRP A 322 -4.45 -26.00 10.22
N GLY A 323 -5.55 -26.42 10.84
CA GLY A 323 -6.16 -27.76 10.67
C GLY A 323 -5.67 -28.83 11.66
N GLY A 324 -4.36 -28.86 11.94
CA GLY A 324 -3.83 -29.45 13.18
C GLY A 324 -2.86 -30.62 13.07
N ALA A 325 -2.99 -31.59 13.98
CA ALA A 325 -2.03 -32.69 14.16
C ALA A 325 -2.02 -33.64 12.95
N GLY A 326 -3.19 -33.91 12.38
CA GLY A 326 -3.35 -34.36 11.00
C GLY A 326 -3.72 -33.18 10.09
N TRP A 327 -3.05 -33.08 8.95
CA TRP A 327 -3.15 -32.00 7.98
C TRP A 327 -2.95 -32.53 6.55
N LEU A 328 -3.81 -32.12 5.62
CA LEU A 328 -3.66 -32.40 4.18
C LEU A 328 -2.99 -31.24 3.41
N GLY A 329 -3.00 -30.01 3.96
CA GLY A 329 -2.57 -28.81 3.26
C GLY A 329 -3.47 -28.38 2.11
N VAL A 330 -4.77 -28.26 2.43
CA VAL A 330 -5.79 -27.67 1.58
C VAL A 330 -6.54 -26.57 2.32
N ASP A 331 -6.97 -25.56 1.59
CA ASP A 331 -8.03 -24.65 2.01
C ASP A 331 -9.35 -25.14 1.44
N ILE A 332 -10.41 -25.11 2.24
CA ILE A 332 -11.66 -25.80 1.94
C ILE A 332 -12.88 -24.93 2.23
N MET A 333 -13.96 -25.17 1.47
CA MET A 333 -15.28 -24.61 1.72
C MET A 333 -16.36 -25.67 1.45
N ASP A 334 -17.53 -25.52 2.08
CA ASP A 334 -18.72 -26.31 1.73
C ASP A 334 -19.09 -26.10 0.26
N TYR A 335 -19.46 -27.18 -0.43
CA TYR A 335 -19.85 -27.15 -1.83
C TYR A 335 -21.14 -27.94 -2.06
N LYS A 336 -22.08 -27.32 -2.78
CA LYS A 336 -23.31 -27.96 -3.21
C LYS A 336 -23.73 -27.45 -4.59
N GLU A 337 -23.92 -28.37 -5.53
CA GLU A 337 -24.36 -28.07 -6.89
C GLU A 337 -25.25 -29.21 -7.40
N GLY A 338 -26.54 -28.93 -7.61
CA GLY A 338 -27.56 -29.96 -7.81
C GLY A 338 -27.60 -30.94 -6.63
N ASP A 339 -27.57 -32.24 -6.95
CA ASP A 339 -27.51 -33.34 -5.98
C ASP A 339 -26.09 -33.60 -5.43
N VAL A 340 -25.05 -33.01 -6.00
CA VAL A 340 -23.68 -33.14 -5.49
C VAL A 340 -23.52 -32.24 -4.27
N SER A 341 -23.21 -32.84 -3.12
CA SER A 341 -22.79 -32.13 -1.91
C SER A 341 -21.44 -32.70 -1.44
N GLY A 342 -20.51 -31.84 -1.07
CA GLY A 342 -19.13 -32.19 -0.78
C GLY A 342 -18.31 -30.99 -0.31
N VAL A 343 -16.98 -31.09 -0.40
CA VAL A 343 -16.07 -30.05 0.11
C VAL A 343 -15.14 -29.57 -1.01
N ARG A 344 -15.28 -28.32 -1.45
CA ARG A 344 -14.43 -27.76 -2.51
C ARG A 344 -13.09 -27.30 -1.94
N ILE A 345 -12.00 -27.76 -2.56
CA ILE A 345 -10.64 -27.26 -2.35
C ILE A 345 -10.51 -25.90 -3.04
N VAL A 346 -10.31 -24.82 -2.28
CA VAL A 346 -10.16 -23.45 -2.80
C VAL A 346 -8.70 -23.03 -3.00
N HIS A 347 -7.76 -23.70 -2.33
CA HIS A 347 -6.31 -23.56 -2.50
C HIS A 347 -5.60 -24.82 -1.98
N VAL A 348 -4.40 -25.10 -2.49
CA VAL A 348 -3.53 -26.24 -2.11
C VAL A 348 -2.16 -25.67 -1.79
N PHE A 349 -1.65 -25.91 -0.59
CA PHE A 349 -0.37 -25.34 -0.15
C PHE A 349 0.81 -25.99 -0.89
N SER A 350 1.87 -25.21 -1.14
CA SER A 350 3.15 -25.74 -1.63
C SER A 350 3.80 -26.65 -0.58
N ALA A 351 4.42 -27.75 -1.03
CA ALA A 351 5.02 -28.78 -0.19
C ALA A 351 4.03 -29.43 0.82
N SER A 352 2.76 -29.54 0.43
CA SER A 352 1.72 -30.23 1.20
C SER A 352 1.49 -31.68 0.76
N PRO A 353 0.91 -32.52 1.63
CA PRO A 353 0.36 -33.83 1.25
C PRO A 353 -0.57 -33.79 0.05
N ALA A 354 -1.49 -32.81 0.00
CA ALA A 354 -2.45 -32.67 -1.09
C ALA A 354 -1.77 -32.34 -2.42
N GLN A 355 -0.76 -31.47 -2.42
CA GLN A 355 0.04 -31.21 -3.62
C GLN A 355 0.78 -32.47 -4.08
N ALA A 356 1.40 -33.21 -3.14
CA ALA A 356 2.11 -34.45 -3.45
C ALA A 356 1.19 -35.55 -4.00
N ALA A 357 -0.07 -35.60 -3.54
CA ALA A 357 -1.10 -36.52 -4.02
C ALA A 357 -1.81 -36.05 -5.32
N GLY A 358 -1.44 -34.90 -5.88
CA GLY A 358 -2.02 -34.36 -7.12
C GLY A 358 -3.45 -33.84 -6.98
N LEU A 359 -3.87 -33.44 -5.76
CA LEU A 359 -5.09 -32.65 -5.54
C LEU A 359 -4.88 -31.21 -6.02
N LEU A 360 -5.93 -30.59 -6.53
CA LEU A 360 -5.90 -29.29 -7.19
C LEU A 360 -7.00 -28.35 -6.68
N ARG A 361 -6.76 -27.04 -6.82
CA ARG A 361 -7.80 -26.03 -6.63
C ARG A 361 -8.97 -26.27 -7.59
N GLY A 362 -10.18 -26.31 -7.03
CA GLY A 362 -11.43 -26.54 -7.77
C GLY A 362 -12.03 -27.93 -7.55
N ASP A 363 -11.21 -28.92 -7.17
CA ASP A 363 -11.64 -30.28 -6.82
C ASP A 363 -12.68 -30.25 -5.70
N VAL A 364 -13.60 -31.22 -5.73
CA VAL A 364 -14.61 -31.41 -4.69
C VAL A 364 -14.39 -32.76 -4.04
N VAL A 365 -13.98 -32.79 -2.78
CA VAL A 365 -13.91 -34.01 -1.97
C VAL A 365 -15.33 -34.51 -1.71
N LEU A 366 -15.56 -35.80 -1.99
CA LEU A 366 -16.83 -36.49 -1.80
C LEU A 366 -16.79 -37.48 -0.63
N ALA A 367 -15.61 -38.05 -0.34
CA ALA A 367 -15.40 -38.97 0.78
C ALA A 367 -13.93 -39.02 1.22
N ILE A 368 -13.70 -39.47 2.46
CA ILE A 368 -12.39 -39.80 3.01
C ILE A 368 -12.45 -41.19 3.66
N ASP A 369 -11.53 -42.09 3.29
CA ASP A 369 -11.57 -43.51 3.66
C ASP A 369 -12.97 -44.15 3.47
N GLN A 370 -13.58 -43.89 2.31
CA GLN A 370 -14.94 -44.30 1.93
C GLN A 370 -16.09 -43.68 2.76
N GLN A 371 -15.80 -42.86 3.78
CA GLN A 371 -16.81 -42.14 4.55
C GLN A 371 -17.28 -40.88 3.78
N PRO A 372 -18.57 -40.78 3.39
CA PRO A 372 -19.06 -39.60 2.67
C PRO A 372 -18.83 -38.32 3.46
N THR A 373 -18.32 -37.29 2.79
CA THR A 373 -17.92 -36.03 3.41
C THR A 373 -18.66 -34.87 2.75
N ARG A 374 -19.59 -34.24 3.47
CA ARG A 374 -20.58 -33.29 2.92
C ARG A 374 -20.35 -31.84 3.36
N SER A 375 -19.47 -31.62 4.35
CA SER A 375 -19.10 -30.30 4.86
C SER A 375 -17.60 -30.23 5.20
N ALA A 376 -17.05 -29.01 5.16
CA ALA A 376 -15.69 -28.70 5.56
C ALA A 376 -15.43 -29.07 7.03
N ALA A 377 -16.46 -29.02 7.89
CA ALA A 377 -16.41 -29.47 9.27
C ALA A 377 -16.20 -31.00 9.38
N GLU A 378 -16.92 -31.80 8.57
CA GLU A 378 -16.72 -33.25 8.49
C GLU A 378 -15.30 -33.61 8.01
N LEU A 379 -14.82 -32.96 6.94
CA LEU A 379 -13.46 -33.21 6.43
C LEU A 379 -12.40 -32.85 7.47
N THR A 380 -12.55 -31.69 8.12
CA THR A 380 -11.63 -31.25 9.18
C THR A 380 -11.63 -32.22 10.36
N GLY A 381 -12.81 -32.68 10.80
CA GLY A 381 -12.93 -33.68 11.88
C GLY A 381 -12.28 -35.02 11.53
N ALA A 382 -12.49 -35.52 10.31
CA ALA A 382 -11.94 -36.79 9.83
C ALA A 382 -10.41 -36.76 9.63
N VAL A 383 -9.83 -35.58 9.40
CA VAL A 383 -8.38 -35.36 9.20
C VAL A 383 -7.65 -34.98 10.49
N LYS A 384 -8.21 -34.10 11.34
CA LYS A 384 -7.50 -33.48 12.48
C LYS A 384 -6.94 -34.49 13.49
N LEU A 385 -7.58 -35.65 13.64
CA LEU A 385 -7.20 -36.72 14.57
C LEU A 385 -6.23 -37.76 13.97
N ARG A 386 -5.92 -37.68 12.68
CA ARG A 386 -5.02 -38.59 11.97
C ARG A 386 -3.57 -38.35 12.36
N ARG A 387 -2.74 -39.39 12.26
CA ARG A 387 -1.31 -39.30 12.59
C ARG A 387 -0.50 -38.85 11.38
N SER A 388 0.54 -38.05 11.61
CA SER A 388 1.54 -37.77 10.57
C SER A 388 2.17 -39.08 10.08
N GLY A 389 2.20 -39.29 8.76
CA GLY A 389 2.60 -40.54 8.10
C GLY A 389 1.45 -41.53 7.84
N GLU A 390 0.25 -41.32 8.39
CA GLU A 390 -0.94 -42.09 8.04
C GLU A 390 -1.38 -41.75 6.61
N THR A 391 -1.82 -42.73 5.82
CA THR A 391 -2.30 -42.48 4.44
C THR A 391 -3.79 -42.74 4.34
N VAL A 392 -4.53 -41.69 3.99
CA VAL A 392 -5.99 -41.70 3.78
C VAL A 392 -6.31 -41.74 2.29
N GLN A 393 -7.41 -42.35 1.90
CA GLN A 393 -7.95 -42.26 0.54
C GLN A 393 -8.93 -41.09 0.46
N VAL A 394 -8.70 -40.14 -0.45
CA VAL A 394 -9.56 -38.98 -0.68
C VAL A 394 -10.24 -39.14 -2.03
N ASP A 395 -11.55 -39.37 -2.02
CA ASP A 395 -12.36 -39.47 -3.22
C ASP A 395 -12.80 -38.07 -3.65
N ILE A 396 -12.51 -37.70 -4.90
CA ILE A 396 -12.81 -36.37 -5.45
C ILE A 396 -13.69 -36.42 -6.71
N LEU A 397 -14.33 -35.30 -7.01
CA LEU A 397 -14.92 -34.95 -8.30
C LEU A 397 -14.07 -33.85 -8.95
N ARG A 398 -13.60 -34.10 -10.18
CA ARG A 398 -12.86 -33.14 -11.02
C ARG A 398 -13.42 -33.22 -12.44
N ASN A 399 -13.94 -32.11 -12.98
CA ASN A 399 -14.54 -32.04 -14.31
C ASN A 399 -15.60 -33.14 -14.58
N ALA A 400 -16.50 -33.37 -13.62
CA ALA A 400 -17.50 -34.44 -13.56
C ALA A 400 -16.97 -35.90 -13.53
N ALA A 401 -15.66 -36.13 -13.69
CA ALA A 401 -15.03 -37.42 -13.43
C ALA A 401 -14.77 -37.61 -11.92
N ARG A 402 -14.90 -38.85 -11.44
CA ARG A 402 -14.50 -39.23 -10.07
C ARG A 402 -13.14 -39.92 -10.08
N SER A 403 -12.28 -39.60 -9.11
CA SER A 403 -11.01 -40.28 -8.85
C SER A 403 -10.79 -40.43 -7.35
N SER A 404 -9.93 -41.37 -6.96
CA SER A 404 -9.49 -41.56 -5.57
C SER A 404 -7.98 -41.29 -5.49
N HIS A 405 -7.56 -40.56 -4.46
CA HIS A 405 -6.18 -40.12 -4.27
C HIS A 405 -5.67 -40.54 -2.90
N ALA A 406 -4.56 -41.29 -2.87
CA ALA A 406 -3.88 -41.64 -1.63
C ALA A 406 -3.09 -40.42 -1.11
N VAL A 407 -3.47 -39.90 0.06
CA VAL A 407 -2.84 -38.72 0.66
C VAL A 407 -2.19 -39.09 1.99
N THR A 408 -0.86 -39.00 2.06
CA THR A 408 -0.10 -39.24 3.30
C THR A 408 -0.14 -38.01 4.19
N VAL A 409 -1.01 -38.04 5.20
CA VAL A 409 -1.25 -36.97 6.17
C VAL A 409 0.06 -36.52 6.82
N ALA A 410 0.25 -35.21 6.96
CA ALA A 410 1.37 -34.60 7.69
C ALA A 410 0.85 -33.86 8.94
N SER A 411 1.76 -33.28 9.74
CA SER A 411 1.38 -32.30 10.77
C SER A 411 1.49 -30.88 10.22
N ALA A 412 0.52 -30.02 10.56
CA ALA A 412 0.60 -28.60 10.27
C ALA A 412 1.80 -27.92 10.97
N GLU A 413 2.26 -28.45 12.12
CA GLU A 413 3.41 -27.92 12.87
C GLU A 413 4.68 -27.85 12.03
N SER A 414 5.00 -28.94 11.31
CA SER A 414 6.19 -29.01 10.46
C SER A 414 6.13 -28.06 9.26
N HIS A 415 4.94 -27.78 8.74
CA HIS A 415 4.76 -26.80 7.67
C HIS A 415 4.88 -25.37 8.20
N MET A 416 4.17 -25.04 9.28
CA MET A 416 4.24 -23.72 9.94
C MET A 416 5.68 -23.35 10.33
N ALA A 417 6.41 -24.27 10.97
CA ALA A 417 7.80 -24.06 11.38
C ALA A 417 8.80 -23.94 10.20
N ALA A 418 8.42 -24.40 9.00
CA ALA A 418 9.21 -24.29 7.78
C ALA A 418 8.90 -23.02 6.94
N LEU A 419 7.92 -22.19 7.35
CA LEU A 419 7.60 -20.96 6.63
C LEU A 419 8.76 -19.95 6.76
N PRO A 420 9.26 -19.38 5.64
CA PRO A 420 10.32 -18.36 5.68
C PRO A 420 9.98 -17.18 6.59
N LEU A 421 8.69 -16.84 6.68
CA LEU A 421 8.14 -15.81 7.56
C LEU A 421 8.51 -16.00 9.04
N LEU A 422 8.54 -17.23 9.57
CA LEU A 422 8.93 -17.49 10.96
C LEU A 422 10.46 -17.61 11.15
N ALA A 423 11.24 -17.76 10.09
CA ALA A 423 12.68 -18.04 10.20
C ALA A 423 13.49 -16.98 10.99
N PRO A 424 13.16 -15.67 10.98
CA PRO A 424 13.81 -14.70 11.87
C PRO A 424 13.46 -14.90 13.35
N VAL A 425 12.16 -15.07 13.67
CA VAL A 425 11.68 -15.36 15.04
C VAL A 425 12.33 -16.61 15.59
N LEU A 426 12.35 -17.72 14.83
CA LEU A 426 12.83 -19.01 15.31
C LEU A 426 14.34 -19.06 15.60
N LYS A 427 15.14 -18.11 15.10
CA LYS A 427 16.57 -17.95 15.45
C LYS A 427 16.76 -17.44 16.88
N VAL A 428 15.88 -16.56 17.35
CA VAL A 428 15.96 -15.94 18.70
C VAL A 428 15.03 -16.61 19.70
N ARG A 429 13.93 -17.20 19.21
CA ARG A 429 12.85 -17.78 20.00
C ARG A 429 12.37 -19.10 19.38
N PRO A 430 13.07 -20.22 19.65
CA PRO A 430 12.67 -21.53 19.12
C PRO A 430 11.33 -21.99 19.72
N ILE A 431 10.57 -22.78 18.95
CA ILE A 431 9.30 -23.38 19.40
C ILE A 431 9.57 -24.30 20.61
N PRO A 432 8.87 -24.12 21.75
CA PRO A 432 9.01 -25.01 22.90
C PRO A 432 8.71 -26.47 22.52
N PRO A 433 9.53 -27.46 22.95
CA PRO A 433 9.27 -28.86 22.66
C PRO A 433 7.90 -29.29 23.18
N ALA A 434 7.25 -30.23 22.50
CA ALA A 434 5.99 -30.79 22.96
C ALA A 434 6.20 -31.47 24.33
N LEU A 435 5.42 -31.06 25.35
CA LEU A 435 5.48 -31.67 26.67
C LEU A 435 5.08 -33.14 26.57
N ALA A 436 6.01 -34.02 26.95
CA ALA A 436 5.80 -35.46 26.89
C ALA A 436 4.80 -35.92 27.97
N GLY A 437 3.51 -35.92 27.65
CA GLY A 437 2.47 -36.56 28.47
C GLY A 437 1.26 -35.71 28.87
N THR A 438 1.03 -34.52 28.32
CA THR A 438 -0.30 -33.88 28.44
C THR A 438 -1.36 -34.76 27.76
N PRO A 439 -2.37 -35.26 28.48
CA PRO A 439 -3.45 -36.04 27.86
C PRO A 439 -4.28 -35.16 26.92
N VAL A 440 -4.86 -35.75 25.88
CA VAL A 440 -5.90 -35.09 25.08
C VAL A 440 -7.18 -35.01 25.93
N GLN A 441 -7.26 -33.99 26.79
CA GLN A 441 -8.52 -33.62 27.42
C GLN A 441 -9.35 -32.82 26.42
N THR A 442 -10.59 -33.25 26.21
CA THR A 442 -11.56 -32.55 25.36
C THR A 442 -12.01 -31.28 26.07
N VAL A 443 -11.29 -30.17 25.88
CA VAL A 443 -11.68 -28.85 26.38
C VAL A 443 -12.88 -28.35 25.57
N ALA A 444 -14.06 -28.78 25.99
CA ALA A 444 -15.34 -28.18 25.60
C ALA A 444 -15.54 -26.88 26.40
N ASP A 445 -14.76 -25.85 26.07
CA ASP A 445 -15.01 -24.45 26.42
C ASP A 445 -14.20 -23.54 25.48
N ALA A 446 -14.80 -23.21 24.34
CA ALA A 446 -14.34 -22.09 23.51
C ALA A 446 -15.03 -20.82 24.04
N PRO A 447 -14.32 -19.86 24.65
CA PRO A 447 -14.94 -18.64 25.14
C PRO A 447 -15.51 -17.83 23.97
N PRO A 448 -16.70 -17.21 24.11
CA PRO A 448 -17.33 -16.44 23.05
C PRO A 448 -16.52 -15.17 22.73
N VAL A 449 -16.62 -14.71 21.48
CA VAL A 449 -15.97 -13.49 20.97
C VAL A 449 -16.36 -12.28 21.84
N PRO A 450 -15.41 -11.61 22.53
CA PRO A 450 -15.74 -10.45 23.35
C PRO A 450 -16.10 -9.23 22.51
N GLN A 451 -17.15 -8.52 22.91
CA GLN A 451 -17.40 -7.15 22.47
C GLN A 451 -16.69 -6.15 23.39
N THR A 452 -16.62 -4.89 22.94
CA THR A 452 -15.89 -3.76 23.55
C THR A 452 -16.30 -3.42 25.00
N VAL A 453 -15.33 -2.99 25.86
CA VAL A 453 -15.25 -1.65 26.52
C VAL A 453 -14.27 -1.61 27.73
N SER A 454 -13.56 -0.48 27.86
CA SER A 454 -12.86 0.13 29.02
C SER A 454 -11.71 -0.55 29.80
N ALA A 455 -10.62 0.23 29.90
CA ALA A 455 -9.37 0.10 30.64
C ALA A 455 -9.42 -0.06 32.18
N GLY A 456 -8.28 -0.48 32.75
CA GLY A 456 -7.87 -0.31 34.16
C GLY A 456 -6.38 -0.65 34.35
N ALA A 457 -5.63 0.17 35.12
CA ALA A 457 -4.19 0.01 35.42
C ALA A 457 -3.98 -0.69 36.81
N VAL A 458 -2.79 -0.96 37.38
CA VAL A 458 -1.56 -0.13 37.61
C VAL A 458 -0.29 -1.03 37.72
N GLU A 459 0.89 -0.40 37.66
CA GLU A 459 2.25 -0.96 37.52
C GLU A 459 2.89 -1.60 38.79
N GLY A 460 4.12 -2.11 38.62
CA GLY A 460 5.10 -2.36 39.69
C GLY A 460 6.49 -2.74 39.13
N ALA A 461 7.42 -1.78 39.03
CA ALA A 461 8.70 -1.91 38.33
C ALA A 461 9.96 -1.86 39.24
N VAL A 462 11.11 -2.33 38.73
CA VAL A 462 12.48 -1.93 39.14
C VAL A 462 13.40 -1.99 37.91
N ALA A 463 14.27 -0.98 37.74
CA ALA A 463 15.18 -0.78 36.60
C ALA A 463 16.57 -0.27 37.09
N GLU A 464 17.59 0.00 36.28
CA GLU A 464 17.78 -0.21 34.82
C GLU A 464 18.97 -1.19 34.60
N PRO A 465 20.24 -0.84 34.27
CA PRO A 465 20.83 0.22 33.43
C PRO A 465 21.65 -0.33 32.24
N SER A 466 22.25 0.45 31.32
CA SER A 466 21.89 1.73 30.66
C SER A 466 23.02 2.09 29.69
N ALA A 467 22.73 2.69 28.53
CA ALA A 467 23.74 3.26 27.64
C ALA A 467 23.17 4.49 26.90
N VAL A 468 23.90 5.61 26.93
CA VAL A 468 23.32 6.94 26.75
C VAL A 468 23.07 7.31 25.28
N ALA A 469 21.80 7.54 24.93
CA ALA A 469 21.38 8.28 23.75
C ALA A 469 21.22 9.78 24.05
N THR A 470 21.32 10.63 23.03
CA THR A 470 21.15 12.09 23.18
C THR A 470 19.67 12.49 23.25
N PRO A 471 19.28 13.43 24.13
CA PRO A 471 17.90 13.89 24.30
C PRO A 471 17.36 14.67 23.09
N THR A 472 16.20 14.27 22.59
CA THR A 472 15.48 14.90 21.47
C THR A 472 13.99 15.04 21.83
N LEU A 473 13.52 16.27 22.02
CA LEU A 473 12.12 16.57 22.31
C LEU A 473 11.24 16.45 21.05
N VAL A 474 10.32 15.50 21.03
CA VAL A 474 9.37 15.27 19.91
C VAL A 474 7.92 15.41 20.41
N ILE A 475 7.01 15.89 19.55
CA ILE A 475 5.56 15.93 19.82
C ILE A 475 4.90 14.85 18.94
N ASN A 476 4.50 13.73 19.53
CA ASN A 476 4.08 12.54 18.77
C ASN A 476 2.64 12.62 18.27
N ALA A 477 1.78 13.37 18.94
CA ALA A 477 0.39 13.60 18.53
C ALA A 477 -0.13 14.98 18.97
N MET A 478 -1.08 15.50 18.20
CA MET A 478 -1.85 16.71 18.52
C MET A 478 -3.20 16.62 17.80
N ARG A 479 -4.30 16.55 18.55
CA ARG A 479 -5.65 16.34 18.00
C ARG A 479 -6.59 17.45 18.47
N VAL A 480 -7.31 18.06 17.54
CA VAL A 480 -8.39 19.02 17.83
C VAL A 480 -9.72 18.32 17.61
N GLU A 481 -10.52 18.16 18.66
CA GLU A 481 -11.88 17.61 18.56
C GLU A 481 -12.93 18.74 18.51
N PRO A 482 -13.53 19.04 17.34
CA PRO A 482 -14.62 20.00 17.25
C PRO A 482 -15.91 19.43 17.86
N GLN A 483 -16.17 19.77 19.12
CA GLN A 483 -17.49 19.58 19.73
C GLN A 483 -18.54 20.36 18.91
N PRO A 484 -19.66 19.75 18.47
CA PRO A 484 -20.67 20.43 17.67
C PRO A 484 -21.44 21.44 18.51
N VAL A 485 -21.06 22.71 18.42
CA VAL A 485 -21.64 23.81 19.19
C VAL A 485 -22.88 24.38 18.48
N LYS A 486 -23.87 24.83 19.25
CA LYS A 486 -24.92 25.70 18.69
C LYS A 486 -24.30 27.04 18.28
N GLY A 487 -24.75 27.59 17.14
CA GLY A 487 -24.21 28.83 16.59
C GLY A 487 -24.23 29.99 17.61
N GLY A 488 -23.04 30.40 18.07
CA GLY A 488 -22.83 31.53 18.98
C GLY A 488 -22.22 31.21 20.35
N GLU A 489 -22.18 29.94 20.77
CA GLU A 489 -21.47 29.50 21.98
C GLU A 489 -20.00 29.13 21.66
N PRO A 490 -19.08 29.04 22.66
CA PRO A 490 -17.68 28.76 22.40
C PRO A 490 -17.39 27.26 22.20
N PHE A 491 -16.54 26.94 21.22
CA PHE A 491 -15.95 25.60 21.09
C PHE A 491 -14.87 25.37 22.16
N ASN A 492 -14.62 24.09 22.47
CA ASN A 492 -13.51 23.68 23.32
C ASN A 492 -12.46 23.00 22.42
N VAL A 493 -11.18 23.19 22.74
CA VAL A 493 -10.08 22.41 22.17
C VAL A 493 -9.56 21.49 23.27
N SER A 494 -9.69 20.18 23.09
CA SER A 494 -8.84 19.22 23.81
C SER A 494 -7.46 19.20 23.18
N ILE A 495 -6.43 18.85 23.95
CA ILE A 495 -5.08 18.66 23.45
C ILE A 495 -4.46 17.50 24.22
N ASP A 496 -4.34 16.36 23.56
CA ASP A 496 -3.50 15.26 24.04
C ASP A 496 -2.07 15.55 23.56
N LEU A 497 -1.15 15.78 24.49
CA LEU A 497 0.27 16.04 24.20
C LEU A 497 1.11 14.87 24.71
N LEU A 498 1.54 13.99 23.80
CA LEU A 498 2.60 13.04 24.09
C LEU A 498 3.93 13.67 23.65
N ALA A 499 4.78 13.97 24.63
CA ALA A 499 6.09 14.59 24.44
C ALA A 499 7.17 13.70 25.06
N GLU A 500 7.90 13.02 24.20
CA GLU A 500 8.96 12.09 24.58
C GLU A 500 10.32 12.78 24.57
N ASP A 501 11.23 12.32 25.45
CA ASP A 501 12.64 12.63 25.42
C ASP A 501 13.45 11.32 25.40
N SER A 502 14.39 11.20 24.47
CA SER A 502 15.19 9.99 24.24
C SER A 502 16.32 9.77 25.26
N ALA A 503 16.29 10.43 26.43
CA ALA A 503 17.28 10.26 27.48
C ALA A 503 16.67 10.20 28.89
N THR A 504 16.94 9.07 29.58
CA THR A 504 16.65 8.76 31.00
C THR A 504 15.18 8.56 31.40
N LEU A 505 14.96 7.50 32.18
CA LEU A 505 13.65 6.95 32.55
C LEU A 505 13.15 7.39 33.93
N GLU A 506 13.84 8.31 34.62
CA GLU A 506 13.58 8.67 36.03
C GLU A 506 13.72 10.18 36.36
N MET A 507 13.54 11.09 35.38
CA MET A 507 13.64 12.54 35.62
C MET A 507 12.31 13.29 35.46
N GLU A 508 11.99 14.16 36.42
CA GLU A 508 10.99 15.22 36.24
C GLU A 508 11.48 16.23 35.21
N LEU A 509 10.78 16.31 34.07
CA LEU A 509 11.10 17.23 32.97
C LEU A 509 10.22 18.47 33.06
N GLU A 510 10.80 19.60 33.44
CA GLU A 510 10.10 20.91 33.38
C GLU A 510 10.11 21.45 31.94
N LEU A 511 8.96 21.36 31.27
CA LEU A 511 8.71 21.93 29.94
C LEU A 511 7.90 23.23 30.07
N THR A 512 8.11 24.17 29.14
CA THR A 512 7.19 25.32 28.98
C THR A 512 6.32 25.15 27.75
N LEU A 513 5.01 25.13 27.95
CA LEU A 513 3.97 25.09 26.91
C LEU A 513 3.47 26.49 26.58
N VAL A 514 3.41 26.83 25.29
CA VAL A 514 2.71 28.01 24.77
C VAL A 514 1.75 27.60 23.65
N CYS A 515 0.48 27.97 23.80
CA CYS A 515 -0.61 27.72 22.87
C CYS A 515 -1.07 29.04 22.24
N ALA A 516 -1.16 29.09 20.91
CA ALA A 516 -1.59 30.27 20.16
C ALA A 516 -2.66 29.92 19.11
N ILE A 517 -3.74 30.71 19.04
CA ILE A 517 -4.75 30.62 17.97
C ILE A 517 -4.58 31.82 17.04
N THR A 518 -4.42 31.57 15.74
CA THR A 518 -4.28 32.61 14.72
C THR A 518 -5.35 32.50 13.63
N GLN A 519 -5.73 33.64 13.06
CA GLN A 519 -6.58 33.77 11.87
C GLN A 519 -5.94 34.84 10.98
N ASP A 520 -5.77 34.56 9.68
CA ASP A 520 -5.06 35.44 8.72
C ASP A 520 -3.70 35.96 9.22
N GLY A 521 -2.96 35.11 9.94
CA GLY A 521 -1.67 35.45 10.56
C GLY A 521 -1.73 36.38 11.78
N LYS A 522 -2.92 36.80 12.21
CA LYS A 522 -3.12 37.58 13.44
C LYS A 522 -3.41 36.65 14.61
N SER A 523 -2.69 36.85 15.70
CA SER A 523 -2.94 36.19 16.99
C SER A 523 -4.28 36.66 17.57
N LEU A 524 -5.18 35.72 17.84
CA LEU A 524 -6.49 35.95 18.46
C LEU A 524 -6.52 35.54 19.93
N LEU A 525 -5.63 34.63 20.34
CA LEU A 525 -5.48 34.20 21.71
C LEU A 525 -4.06 33.65 21.93
N GLU A 526 -3.34 34.24 22.86
CA GLU A 526 -2.04 33.77 23.35
C GLU A 526 -2.23 33.29 24.78
N SER A 527 -1.99 32.00 25.03
CA SER A 527 -1.97 31.50 26.40
C SER A 527 -0.70 31.99 27.10
N ALA A 528 -0.82 32.46 28.35
CA ALA A 528 0.34 32.63 29.20
C ALA A 528 1.14 31.30 29.27
N PRO A 529 2.49 31.35 29.23
CA PRO A 529 3.33 30.17 29.26
C PRO A 529 3.07 29.34 30.51
N GLU A 530 2.87 28.04 30.32
CA GLU A 530 2.55 27.10 31.40
C GLU A 530 3.68 26.10 31.60
N LYS A 531 4.11 25.93 32.85
CA LYS A 531 5.08 24.90 33.22
C LYS A 531 4.38 23.56 33.35
N LEU A 532 4.88 22.56 32.63
CA LEU A 532 4.45 21.17 32.71
C LEU A 532 5.59 20.34 33.29
N THR A 533 5.28 19.43 34.20
CA THR A 533 6.20 18.37 34.63
C THR A 533 5.84 17.10 33.86
N VAL A 534 6.79 16.52 33.14
CA VAL A 534 6.64 15.18 32.53
C VAL A 534 7.44 14.17 33.37
N VAL A 535 6.83 13.01 33.60
CA VAL A 535 7.44 11.85 34.26
C VAL A 535 7.23 10.64 33.35
N ASN A 536 8.27 9.81 33.18
CA ASN A 536 8.25 8.54 32.43
C ASN A 536 7.60 8.61 31.02
N GLY A 537 7.73 9.75 30.33
CA GLY A 537 7.22 9.93 28.96
C GLY A 537 5.71 10.23 28.83
N GLU A 538 4.95 10.37 29.92
CA GLU A 538 3.51 10.70 29.86
C GLU A 538 3.18 12.12 30.37
N PRO A 539 3.02 13.13 29.49
CA PRO A 539 2.43 14.42 29.85
C PRO A 539 0.89 14.32 29.92
N LYS A 540 0.34 13.62 30.91
CA LYS A 540 -1.12 13.61 31.15
C LYS A 540 -1.61 14.95 31.71
N THR A 541 -1.87 15.92 30.82
CA THR A 541 -2.59 17.17 31.12
C THR A 541 -3.95 17.19 30.41
N THR A 542 -4.97 17.80 31.00
CA THR A 542 -6.37 17.72 30.52
C THR A 542 -6.98 19.10 30.30
N VAL A 543 -7.23 19.42 29.02
CA VAL A 543 -8.17 20.45 28.52
C VAL A 543 -8.02 21.88 29.09
N LYS A 544 -7.31 22.74 28.34
CA LYS A 544 -7.38 24.20 28.50
C LYS A 544 -8.47 24.79 27.60
N LYS A 545 -9.61 25.19 28.17
CA LYS A 545 -10.76 25.77 27.42
C LYS A 545 -10.46 27.17 26.88
N MET A 546 -9.83 27.25 25.72
CA MET A 546 -9.54 28.50 25.00
C MET A 546 -10.73 28.96 24.14
N ARG A 547 -10.93 30.28 24.02
CA ARG A 547 -12.04 30.89 23.27
C ARG A 547 -11.53 31.75 22.11
N ALA A 548 -11.63 31.27 20.88
CA ALA A 548 -11.33 32.08 19.70
C ALA A 548 -12.46 33.08 19.38
N SER A 549 -12.20 33.97 18.40
CA SER A 549 -13.18 34.93 17.88
C SER A 549 -14.33 34.26 17.11
N ARG A 550 -15.43 34.99 16.92
CA ARG A 550 -16.71 34.52 16.35
C ARG A 550 -16.81 34.63 14.82
N ALA A 551 -15.71 34.53 14.09
CA ALA A 551 -15.72 34.67 12.63
C ALA A 551 -15.73 33.28 11.95
N ALA A 552 -16.47 33.15 10.85
CA ALA A 552 -16.23 32.06 9.91
C ALA A 552 -14.89 32.30 9.18
N GLY A 553 -14.16 31.24 8.87
CA GLY A 553 -12.85 31.31 8.23
C GLY A 553 -11.90 30.19 8.63
N ASP A 554 -10.67 30.26 8.13
CA ASP A 554 -9.62 29.29 8.38
C ASP A 554 -8.72 29.75 9.55
N TYR A 555 -8.52 28.86 10.51
CA TYR A 555 -7.78 29.09 11.75
C TYR A 555 -6.58 28.15 11.83
N THR A 556 -5.47 28.63 12.41
CA THR A 556 -4.33 27.78 12.76
C THR A 556 -4.13 27.81 14.27
N PHE A 557 -4.24 26.64 14.90
CA PHE A 557 -3.83 26.44 16.28
C PHE A 557 -2.40 25.93 16.33
N GLN A 558 -1.54 26.60 17.10
CA GLN A 558 -0.12 26.27 17.23
C GLN A 558 0.24 25.96 18.68
N VAL A 559 1.01 24.88 18.87
CA VAL A 559 1.66 24.49 20.12
C VAL A 559 3.17 24.69 19.96
N THR A 560 3.77 25.33 20.95
CA THR A 560 5.23 25.38 21.15
C THR A 560 5.57 24.78 22.49
N LEU A 561 6.51 23.85 22.53
CA LEU A 561 7.10 23.29 23.74
C LEU A 561 8.60 23.61 23.78
N THR A 562 9.09 24.10 24.91
CA THR A 562 10.52 24.41 25.10
C THR A 562 11.10 23.77 26.35
N ARG A 563 12.40 23.41 26.27
CA ARG A 563 13.22 22.87 27.36
C ARG A 563 14.64 23.43 27.21
N GLY A 564 15.02 24.39 28.04
CA GLY A 564 16.25 25.15 27.86
C GLY A 564 16.26 25.84 26.48
N GLU A 565 17.26 25.54 25.65
CA GLU A 565 17.36 26.04 24.27
C GLU A 565 16.60 25.17 23.24
N GLN A 566 16.22 23.93 23.58
CA GLN A 566 15.46 23.06 22.68
C GLN A 566 14.01 23.59 22.53
N THR A 567 13.50 23.60 21.29
CA THR A 567 12.16 24.08 20.94
C THR A 567 11.51 23.13 19.93
N ALA A 568 10.39 22.51 20.31
CA ALA A 568 9.52 21.76 19.40
C ALA A 568 8.26 22.59 19.07
N ARG A 569 7.76 22.49 17.84
CA ARG A 569 6.56 23.21 17.38
C ARG A 569 5.70 22.32 16.50
N GLN A 570 4.39 22.35 16.73
CA GLN A 570 3.39 21.69 15.89
C GLN A 570 2.20 22.64 15.68
N SER A 571 1.56 22.56 14.51
CA SER A 571 0.42 23.37 14.16
C SER A 571 -0.66 22.52 13.49
N VAL A 572 -1.92 22.76 13.84
CA VAL A 572 -3.09 22.14 13.23
C VAL A 572 -3.99 23.24 12.65
N GLY A 573 -4.26 23.16 11.35
CA GLY A 573 -5.25 23.98 10.69
C GLY A 573 -6.66 23.43 10.88
N PHE A 574 -7.64 24.29 11.12
CA PHE A 574 -9.05 23.93 11.22
C PHE A 574 -9.92 25.09 10.69
N ARG A 575 -11.12 24.77 10.21
CA ARG A 575 -12.06 25.75 9.65
C ARG A 575 -13.27 25.91 10.55
N ILE A 576 -13.76 27.13 10.68
CA ILE A 576 -15.07 27.45 11.25
C ILE A 576 -15.97 27.92 10.10
N GLU A 577 -17.12 27.28 9.93
CA GLU A 577 -18.12 27.59 8.89
C GLU A 577 -19.25 28.48 9.42
#